data_AF-A0A699UQ16-F1
#
_entry.id   AF-A0A699UQ16-F1
#
_cell.length_a   1.000
_cell.length_b   1.000
_cell.length_c   1.000
_cell.angle_alpha   90.00
_cell.angle_beta   90.00
_cell.angle_gamma   90.00
#
_symmetry.space_group_name_H-M   'P 1'
#
loop_
_entity.id
_entity.type
_entity.pdbx_description
1 polymer ?
#
loop_
_entity_poly.entity_id
_entity_poly.type
_entity_poly.pdbx_seq_one_letter_code
_entity_poly.pdbx_strand_id
1 'polypeptide(L)'
;EIIPIEFGSGEIHVITRADGTVKRFSTLRELMYWAGRADLMVLYGLVLDKYKTERATGIGLGLWMDLRTLITAREERDASIIWDDQDQWLIQSGIFYAIPAIHVLETKVGDIIYMFVDKKYPLTPETLQRMLNHGLEIDRDPSGNDLTTTIQLIQSLLNQLNLAA
;
A
#
# COMPACT_ATOMS: atom_id res chain seq x y z
N GLU A 1 -20.76 2.58 -0.04
CA GLU A 1 -20.56 2.36 -1.49
C GLU A 1 -19.59 3.41 -1.97
N ILE A 2 -18.55 3.02 -2.72
CA ILE A 2 -17.58 3.95 -3.29
C ILE A 2 -18.04 4.35 -4.67
N ILE A 3 -18.27 5.63 -4.86
CA ILE A 3 -18.60 6.23 -6.15
C ILE A 3 -17.46 7.18 -6.50
N PRO A 4 -16.60 6.85 -7.49
CA PRO A 4 -15.60 7.78 -7.97
C PRO A 4 -16.32 8.91 -8.74
N ILE A 5 -16.21 10.15 -8.26
CA ILE A 5 -16.80 11.30 -8.95
C ILE A 5 -15.71 11.99 -9.77
N GLU A 6 -16.11 12.37 -10.99
CA GLU A 6 -15.37 13.03 -12.08
C GLU A 6 -13.97 13.59 -11.76
N PHE A 7 -13.04 13.17 -12.62
CA PHE A 7 -11.66 13.60 -12.68
C PHE A 7 -11.59 15.04 -13.20
N GLY A 8 -11.71 16.02 -12.29
CA GLY A 8 -11.40 17.42 -12.59
C GLY A 8 -9.92 17.60 -12.91
N SER A 9 -9.60 18.58 -13.76
CA SER A 9 -8.31 18.89 -14.38
C SER A 9 -7.13 19.05 -13.39
N GLY A 10 -6.64 17.92 -12.88
CA GLY A 10 -5.54 17.82 -11.92
C GLY A 10 -5.73 16.66 -10.96
N GLU A 11 -5.85 15.43 -11.48
CA GLU A 11 -5.61 14.13 -10.82
C GLU A 11 -6.01 14.00 -9.33
N ILE A 12 -7.09 14.67 -8.94
CA ILE A 12 -7.71 14.56 -7.62
C ILE A 12 -8.87 13.59 -7.76
N HIS A 13 -8.78 12.50 -7.01
CA HIS A 13 -9.80 11.47 -6.88
C HIS A 13 -10.75 11.82 -5.75
N VAL A 14 -12.00 11.35 -5.86
CA VAL A 14 -13.04 11.57 -4.86
C VAL A 14 -13.67 10.23 -4.48
N ILE A 15 -13.76 9.96 -3.19
CA ILE A 15 -14.56 8.85 -2.64
C ILE A 15 -15.68 9.44 -1.81
N THR A 16 -16.90 9.02 -2.11
CA THR A 16 -18.07 9.23 -1.26
C THR A 16 -18.38 7.94 -0.54
N ARG A 17 -18.59 7.97 0.78
CA ARG A 17 -19.02 6.80 1.58
C ARG A 17 -20.55 6.71 1.65
N ALA A 18 -21.04 5.57 2.16
CA ALA A 18 -22.49 5.33 2.31
C ALA A 18 -23.20 6.34 3.22
N ASP A 19 -22.47 6.95 4.15
CA ASP A 19 -22.97 8.00 5.05
C ASP A 19 -22.98 9.40 4.41
N GLY A 20 -22.58 9.52 3.13
CA GLY A 20 -22.49 10.78 2.40
C GLY A 20 -21.21 11.56 2.63
N THR A 21 -20.27 11.07 3.46
CA THR A 21 -18.97 11.73 3.65
C THR A 21 -18.13 11.66 2.37
N VAL A 22 -17.46 12.77 2.04
CA VAL A 22 -16.68 12.92 0.82
C VAL A 22 -15.21 13.17 1.16
N LYS A 23 -14.32 12.37 0.57
CA LYS A 23 -12.86 12.51 0.69
C LYS A 23 -12.24 12.77 -0.68
N ARG A 24 -11.50 13.87 -0.79
CA ARG A 24 -10.60 14.13 -1.93
C ARG A 24 -9.22 13.58 -1.60
N PHE A 25 -8.57 12.95 -2.57
CA PHE A 25 -7.23 12.39 -2.44
C PHE A 25 -6.51 12.36 -3.78
N SER A 26 -5.19 12.37 -3.76
CA SER A 26 -4.34 12.23 -4.95
C SER A 26 -3.33 11.08 -4.83
N THR A 27 -3.08 10.60 -3.62
CA THR A 27 -2.16 9.48 -3.35
C THR A 27 -2.83 8.36 -2.55
N LEU A 28 -2.25 7.16 -2.60
CA LEU A 28 -2.76 6.03 -1.82
C LEU A 28 -2.64 6.29 -0.31
N ARG A 29 -1.56 6.93 0.14
CA ARG A 29 -1.34 7.29 1.56
C ARG A 29 -2.50 8.11 2.16
N GLU A 30 -3.00 9.11 1.44
CA GLU A 30 -4.12 9.94 1.89
C GLU A 30 -5.43 9.16 2.10
N LEU A 31 -5.52 7.99 1.46
CA LEU A 31 -6.67 7.12 1.51
C LEU A 31 -6.57 6.03 2.60
N MET A 32 -5.38 5.74 3.13
CA MET A 32 -5.17 4.62 4.05
C MET A 32 -6.02 4.67 5.33
N TYR A 33 -6.35 5.84 5.87
CA TYR A 33 -7.25 5.96 7.04
C TYR A 33 -8.73 6.04 6.66
N TRP A 34 -9.02 6.21 5.37
CA TRP A 34 -10.36 6.47 4.86
C TRP A 34 -10.97 5.27 4.12
N ALA A 35 -10.16 4.30 3.71
CA ALA A 35 -10.61 3.12 3.00
C ALA A 35 -10.22 1.85 3.75
N GLY A 36 -11.19 0.95 3.93
CA GLY A 36 -10.89 -0.43 4.26
C GLY A 36 -10.33 -1.20 3.06
N ARG A 37 -10.00 -2.48 3.27
CA ARG A 37 -9.52 -3.33 2.18
C ARG A 37 -10.54 -3.46 1.03
N ALA A 38 -11.82 -3.64 1.35
CA ALA A 38 -12.88 -3.76 0.35
C ALA A 38 -13.00 -2.49 -0.51
N ASP A 39 -12.87 -1.34 0.14
CA ASP A 39 -12.86 -0.03 -0.52
C ASP A 39 -11.72 0.10 -1.54
N LEU A 40 -10.51 -0.34 -1.16
CA LEU A 40 -9.35 -0.35 -2.06
C LEU A 40 -9.53 -1.31 -3.25
N MET A 41 -10.17 -2.46 -3.05
CA MET A 41 -10.44 -3.41 -4.14
C MET A 41 -11.44 -2.83 -5.16
N VAL A 42 -12.47 -2.13 -4.68
CA VAL A 42 -13.42 -1.42 -5.57
C VAL A 42 -12.71 -0.31 -6.33
N LEU A 43 -11.91 0.51 -5.64
CA LEU A 43 -11.12 1.57 -6.28
C LEU A 43 -10.21 1.02 -7.37
N TYR A 44 -9.52 -0.09 -7.12
CA TYR A 44 -8.66 -0.72 -8.12
C TYR A 44 -9.42 -1.16 -9.36
N GLY A 45 -10.60 -1.77 -9.23
CA GLY A 45 -11.43 -2.13 -10.38
C GLY A 45 -11.78 -0.91 -11.25
N LEU A 46 -12.15 0.19 -10.61
CA LEU A 46 -12.50 1.45 -11.28
C LEU A 46 -11.29 2.09 -12.00
N VAL A 47 -10.14 2.12 -11.32
CA VAL A 47 -8.89 2.67 -11.89
C VAL A 47 -8.38 1.78 -13.02
N LEU A 48 -8.43 0.46 -12.88
CA LEU A 48 -8.08 -0.51 -13.90
C LEU A 48 -8.95 -0.32 -15.16
N ASP A 49 -10.27 -0.20 -14.99
CA ASP A 49 -11.18 -0.01 -16.13
C ASP A 49 -10.91 1.29 -16.87
N LYS A 50 -10.60 2.38 -16.16
CA LYS A 50 -10.19 3.66 -16.76
C LYS A 50 -8.89 3.52 -17.57
N TYR A 51 -7.86 2.93 -16.98
CA TYR A 51 -6.54 2.87 -17.60
C TYR A 51 -6.38 1.76 -18.65
N LYS A 52 -7.42 0.94 -18.88
CA LYS A 52 -7.52 0.11 -20.10
C LYS A 52 -7.68 0.97 -21.36
N THR A 53 -8.39 2.09 -21.27
CA THR A 53 -8.73 2.93 -22.43
C THR A 53 -7.94 4.24 -22.46
N GLU A 54 -7.44 4.69 -21.32
CA GLU A 54 -6.69 5.94 -21.17
C GLU A 54 -5.30 5.67 -20.63
N ARG A 55 -4.27 6.36 -21.16
CA ARG A 55 -2.93 6.25 -20.59
C ARG A 55 -2.87 7.03 -19.27
N ALA A 56 -2.46 6.36 -18.19
CA ALA A 56 -2.16 7.04 -16.93
C ALA A 56 -0.96 7.99 -17.10
N THR A 57 -1.08 9.21 -16.59
CA THR A 57 -0.02 10.24 -16.56
C THR A 57 0.07 10.83 -15.17
N GLY A 58 1.08 11.68 -14.92
CA GLY A 58 1.18 12.48 -13.69
C GLY A 58 1.02 11.69 -12.39
N ILE A 59 0.29 12.27 -11.45
CA ILE A 59 -0.12 11.70 -10.16
C ILE A 59 -1.03 10.47 -10.37
N GLY A 60 -1.84 10.45 -11.42
CA GLY A 60 -2.71 9.30 -11.74
C GLY A 60 -1.91 8.02 -12.02
N LEU A 61 -0.74 8.16 -12.66
CA LEU A 61 0.21 7.06 -12.86
C LEU A 61 0.79 6.56 -11.54
N GLY A 62 1.10 7.47 -10.61
CA GLY A 62 1.58 7.10 -9.27
C GLY A 62 0.56 6.26 -8.51
N LEU A 63 -0.68 6.77 -8.38
CA LEU A 63 -1.76 6.03 -7.72
C LEU A 63 -2.04 4.68 -8.40
N TRP A 64 -2.00 4.63 -9.73
CA TRP A 64 -2.16 3.39 -10.48
C TRP A 64 -1.07 2.36 -10.13
N MET A 65 0.19 2.77 -10.14
CA MET A 65 1.32 1.90 -9.81
C MET A 65 1.25 1.41 -8.36
N ASP A 66 0.87 2.27 -7.42
CA ASP A 66 0.68 1.90 -6.01
C ASP A 66 -0.42 0.84 -5.84
N LEU A 67 -1.60 1.09 -6.41
CA LEU A 67 -2.73 0.14 -6.35
C LEU A 67 -2.39 -1.17 -7.05
N ARG A 68 -1.73 -1.12 -8.20
CA ARG A 68 -1.27 -2.31 -8.93
C ARG A 68 -0.27 -3.10 -8.10
N THR A 69 0.74 -2.47 -7.51
CA THR A 69 1.72 -3.14 -6.63
C THR A 69 1.03 -3.81 -5.44
N LEU A 70 0.16 -3.06 -4.77
CA LEU A 70 -0.58 -3.56 -3.61
C LEU A 70 -1.44 -4.79 -3.98
N ILE A 71 -2.05 -4.80 -5.17
CA ILE A 71 -3.06 -5.79 -5.56
C ILE A 71 -2.50 -6.95 -6.40
N THR A 72 -1.55 -6.71 -7.31
CA THR A 72 -1.11 -7.70 -8.32
C THR A 72 0.32 -8.22 -8.14
N ALA A 73 1.09 -7.76 -7.14
CA ALA A 73 2.53 -8.02 -6.97
C ALA A 73 3.01 -9.49 -6.94
N ARG A 74 2.13 -10.48 -7.06
CA ARG A 74 2.50 -11.89 -7.21
C ARG A 74 1.86 -12.60 -8.41
N GLU A 75 0.86 -12.00 -9.05
CA GLU A 75 0.12 -12.61 -10.15
C GLU A 75 0.56 -12.07 -11.52
N GLU A 76 1.09 -10.85 -11.57
CA GLU A 76 1.57 -10.23 -12.81
C GLU A 76 3.10 -10.17 -12.84
N ARG A 77 3.71 -10.72 -13.91
CA ARG A 77 5.16 -10.64 -14.17
C ARG A 77 5.70 -9.20 -14.20
N ASP A 78 4.85 -8.22 -14.45
CA ASP A 78 5.20 -6.80 -14.55
C ASP A 78 5.56 -6.14 -13.21
N ALA A 79 5.22 -6.76 -12.08
CA ALA A 79 5.58 -6.21 -10.78
C ALA A 79 7.08 -6.33 -10.46
N SER A 80 7.87 -7.04 -11.29
CA SER A 80 9.28 -7.36 -11.00
C SER A 80 10.15 -6.13 -10.77
N ILE A 81 9.96 -5.06 -11.56
CA ILE A 81 10.83 -3.86 -11.52
C ILE A 81 10.82 -3.19 -10.15
N ILE A 82 9.67 -3.23 -9.44
CA ILE A 82 9.52 -2.60 -8.13
C ILE A 82 10.30 -3.36 -7.05
N TRP A 83 10.69 -4.61 -7.31
CA TRP A 83 11.42 -5.47 -6.37
C TRP A 83 12.88 -5.68 -6.75
N ASP A 84 13.34 -5.07 -7.84
CA ASP A 84 14.73 -5.13 -8.28
C ASP A 84 15.62 -4.27 -7.36
N ASP A 85 16.93 -4.58 -7.34
CA ASP A 85 17.96 -3.83 -6.60
C ASP A 85 17.68 -3.62 -5.11
N GLN A 86 16.97 -4.56 -4.46
CA GLN A 86 16.63 -4.51 -3.04
C GLN A 86 17.84 -4.35 -2.11
N ASP A 87 19.02 -4.79 -2.52
CA ASP A 87 20.26 -4.59 -1.79
C ASP A 87 20.63 -3.10 -1.63
N GLN A 88 20.18 -2.24 -2.54
CA GLN A 88 20.37 -0.79 -2.51
C GLN A 88 19.30 -0.04 -1.69
N TRP A 89 18.24 -0.72 -1.23
CA TRP A 89 17.16 -0.06 -0.51
C TRP A 89 17.60 0.39 0.88
N LEU A 90 17.71 1.70 1.06
CA LEU A 90 17.93 2.32 2.36
C LEU A 90 16.58 2.58 3.01
N ILE A 91 16.13 1.69 3.90
CA ILE A 91 14.86 1.86 4.61
C ILE A 91 14.95 3.07 5.55
N GLN A 92 13.99 3.98 5.42
CA GLN A 92 13.81 5.14 6.29
C GLN A 92 12.79 4.84 7.39
N SER A 93 11.64 4.30 7.03
CA SER A 93 10.58 3.93 7.96
C SER A 93 9.78 2.73 7.47
N GLY A 94 9.20 2.00 8.43
CA GLY A 94 8.17 0.99 8.18
C GLY A 94 6.92 1.36 8.99
N ILE A 95 5.82 1.66 8.30
CA ILE A 95 4.55 2.02 8.94
C ILE A 95 3.54 0.90 8.71
N PHE A 96 2.81 0.53 9.74
CA PHE A 96 1.71 -0.41 9.63
C PHE A 96 0.35 0.25 9.87
N TYR A 97 -0.54 0.08 8.89
CA TYR A 97 -1.95 0.48 8.96
C TYR A 97 -2.81 -0.73 9.32
N ALA A 98 -3.28 -0.80 10.57
CA ALA A 98 -4.10 -1.91 11.06
C ALA A 98 -5.38 -2.13 10.23
N ILE A 99 -6.01 -1.03 9.84
CA ILE A 99 -7.05 -0.99 8.81
C ILE A 99 -6.50 -0.04 7.75
N PRO A 100 -6.28 -0.50 6.50
CA PRO A 100 -6.77 -1.73 5.86
C PRO A 100 -5.85 -2.99 5.91
N ALA A 101 -4.99 -3.12 6.91
CA ALA A 101 -3.98 -4.17 7.05
C ALA A 101 -2.90 -4.08 5.94
N ILE A 102 -2.25 -2.91 5.86
CA ILE A 102 -1.19 -2.59 4.90
C ILE A 102 0.09 -2.19 5.63
N HIS A 103 1.21 -2.78 5.22
CA HIS A 103 2.54 -2.26 5.50
C HIS A 103 2.94 -1.23 4.46
N VAL A 104 3.58 -0.18 4.91
CA VAL A 104 4.18 0.86 4.09
C VAL A 104 5.66 0.90 4.40
N LEU A 105 6.48 0.74 3.37
CA LEU A 105 7.91 0.98 3.44
C LEU A 105 8.23 2.29 2.78
N GLU A 106 9.02 3.11 3.46
CA GLU A 106 9.56 4.33 2.89
C GLU A 106 11.08 4.19 2.82
N THR A 107 11.65 4.41 1.65
CA THR A 107 13.10 4.45 1.46
C THR A 107 13.61 5.87 1.69
N LYS A 108 14.91 6.02 1.98
CA LYS A 108 15.56 7.33 2.16
C LYS A 108 15.54 8.22 0.91
N VAL A 109 15.32 7.62 -0.26
CA VAL A 109 15.20 8.36 -1.52
C VAL A 109 13.75 8.80 -1.79
N GLY A 110 12.81 8.43 -0.92
CA GLY A 110 11.41 8.85 -0.97
C GLY A 110 10.48 7.86 -1.68
N ASP A 111 10.95 6.65 -2.04
CA ASP A 111 10.08 5.63 -2.61
C ASP A 111 9.18 5.05 -1.51
N ILE A 112 7.92 4.84 -1.86
CA ILE A 112 6.91 4.30 -0.95
C ILE A 112 6.36 3.00 -1.53
N ILE A 113 6.44 1.91 -0.76
CA ILE A 113 5.97 0.59 -1.18
C ILE A 113 4.84 0.14 -0.25
N TYR A 114 3.67 -0.16 -0.83
CA TYR A 114 2.48 -0.59 -0.10
C TYR A 114 2.25 -2.10 -0.25
N MET A 115 2.03 -2.79 0.86
CA MET A 115 1.95 -4.24 0.91
C MET A 115 0.85 -4.74 1.86
N PHE A 116 -0.09 -5.55 1.40
CA PHE A 116 -1.06 -6.20 2.28
C PHE A 116 -0.38 -7.26 3.16
N VAL A 117 -0.73 -7.34 4.45
CA VAL A 117 -0.09 -8.27 5.40
C VAL A 117 -0.22 -9.75 5.03
N ASP A 118 -1.29 -10.12 4.34
CA ASP A 118 -1.64 -11.50 4.01
C ASP A 118 -1.09 -11.93 2.64
N LYS A 119 -0.42 -11.02 1.93
CA LYS A 119 0.23 -11.31 0.65
C LYS A 119 1.71 -11.60 0.83
N LYS A 120 2.20 -12.52 0.00
CA LYS A 120 3.63 -12.78 -0.13
C LYS A 120 4.21 -11.82 -1.16
N TYR A 121 5.26 -11.12 -0.76
CA TYR A 121 6.06 -10.26 -1.63
C TYR A 121 7.47 -10.83 -1.76
N PRO A 122 8.18 -10.61 -2.87
CA PRO A 122 9.53 -11.11 -3.08
C PRO A 122 10.58 -10.29 -2.30
N LEU A 123 10.31 -9.99 -1.02
CA LEU A 123 11.24 -9.28 -0.16
C LEU A 123 12.44 -10.18 0.17
N THR A 124 13.65 -9.66 0.04
CA THR A 124 14.86 -10.39 0.45
C THR A 124 14.95 -10.46 1.98
N PRO A 125 15.62 -11.49 2.53
CA PRO A 125 15.92 -11.57 3.95
C PRO A 125 16.59 -10.30 4.50
N GLU A 126 17.49 -9.69 3.73
CA GLU A 126 18.18 -8.45 4.08
C GLU A 126 17.20 -7.28 4.19
N THR A 127 16.26 -7.14 3.25
CA THR A 127 15.23 -6.09 3.29
C THR A 127 14.33 -6.27 4.50
N LEU A 128 13.86 -7.50 4.76
CA LEU A 128 13.06 -7.83 5.95
C LEU A 128 13.81 -7.50 7.25
N GLN A 129 15.10 -7.83 7.32
CA GLN A 129 15.93 -7.52 8.48
C GLN A 129 16.11 -6.00 8.66
N ARG A 130 16.35 -5.25 7.58
CA ARG A 130 16.42 -3.77 7.61
C ARG A 130 15.12 -3.18 8.14
N MET A 131 13.97 -3.65 7.65
CA MET A 131 12.64 -3.23 8.14
C MET A 131 12.50 -3.45 9.65
N LEU A 132 12.85 -4.64 10.14
CA LEU A 132 12.74 -4.98 11.56
C LEU A 132 13.70 -4.15 12.43
N ASN A 133 14.92 -3.87 11.95
CA ASN A 133 15.92 -3.09 12.67
C ASN A 133 15.55 -1.60 12.77
N HIS A 134 14.84 -1.05 11.79
CA HIS A 134 14.37 0.34 11.80
C HIS A 134 13.08 0.53 12.62
N GLY A 135 12.47 -0.56 13.09
CA GLY A 135 11.22 -0.55 13.84
C GLY A 135 10.00 -0.41 12.92
N LEU A 136 8.95 -1.17 13.26
CA LEU A 136 7.62 -0.98 12.67
C LEU A 136 6.86 0.03 13.54
N GLU A 137 6.70 1.25 13.03
CA GLU A 137 5.81 2.22 13.63
C GLU A 137 4.37 1.78 13.34
N ILE A 138 3.60 1.64 14.41
CA ILE A 138 2.15 1.50 14.29
C ILE A 138 1.62 2.91 14.22
N ASP A 139 1.12 3.30 13.05
CA ASP A 139 0.42 4.57 13.02
C ASP A 139 -0.92 4.40 13.75
N ARG A 140 -1.22 5.34 14.63
CA ARG A 140 -2.38 5.23 15.52
C ARG A 140 -3.63 5.24 14.67
N ASP A 141 -4.24 4.07 14.60
CA ASP A 141 -5.61 3.92 14.13
C ASP A 141 -6.52 4.88 14.96
N PRO A 142 -7.41 5.67 14.32
CA PRO A 142 -8.39 6.52 15.02
C PRO A 142 -9.25 5.77 16.05
N SER A 143 -9.38 4.46 15.89
CA SER A 143 -10.14 3.51 16.70
C SER A 143 -9.33 2.90 17.87
N GLY A 144 -8.03 3.20 17.98
CA GLY A 144 -7.20 2.81 19.13
C GLY A 144 -6.87 1.32 19.23
N ASN A 145 -6.85 0.57 18.13
CA ASN A 145 -6.52 -0.85 18.15
C ASN A 145 -5.11 -1.11 18.71
N ASP A 146 -5.01 -2.06 19.63
CA ASP A 146 -3.86 -2.28 20.50
C ASP A 146 -2.69 -3.07 19.85
N LEU A 147 -1.56 -3.10 20.57
CA LEU A 147 -0.30 -3.78 20.25
C LEU A 147 -0.42 -5.24 19.75
N THR A 148 -1.56 -5.91 19.94
CA THR A 148 -1.76 -7.33 19.60
C THR A 148 -1.60 -7.58 18.10
N THR A 149 -2.10 -6.68 17.25
CA THR A 149 -1.95 -6.81 15.78
C THR A 149 -0.47 -6.74 15.39
N THR A 150 0.29 -5.88 16.06
CA THR A 150 1.72 -5.67 15.82
C THR A 150 2.56 -6.87 16.24
N ILE A 151 2.21 -7.53 17.34
CA ILE A 151 2.89 -8.75 17.78
C ILE A 151 2.69 -9.87 16.74
N GLN A 152 1.45 -10.08 16.29
CA GLN A 152 1.13 -11.08 15.25
C GLN A 152 1.84 -10.76 13.94
N LEU A 153 2.00 -9.48 13.62
CA LEU A 153 2.68 -8.99 12.43
C LEU A 153 4.18 -9.25 12.46
N ILE A 154 4.84 -8.86 13.56
CA ILE A 154 6.26 -9.14 13.79
C ILE A 154 6.50 -10.65 13.71
N GLN A 155 5.61 -11.46 14.30
CA GLN A 155 5.69 -12.92 14.19
C GLN A 155 5.53 -13.42 12.75
N SER A 156 4.60 -12.85 11.97
CA SER A 156 4.43 -13.20 10.56
C SER A 156 5.68 -12.89 9.73
N LEU A 157 6.27 -11.70 9.91
CA LEU A 157 7.49 -11.29 9.22
C LEU A 157 8.70 -12.15 9.63
N LEU A 158 8.85 -12.44 10.92
CA LEU A 158 9.89 -13.35 11.40
C LEU A 158 9.72 -14.76 10.85
N ASN A 159 8.48 -15.25 10.72
CA ASN A 159 8.21 -16.54 10.09
C ASN A 159 8.59 -16.54 8.61
N GLN A 160 8.31 -15.44 7.88
CA GLN A 160 8.74 -15.31 6.48
C GLN A 160 10.27 -15.31 6.36
N LEU A 161 10.98 -14.61 7.24
CA LEU A 161 12.44 -14.60 7.28
C LEU A 161 13.01 -16.00 7.53
N ASN A 162 12.46 -16.73 8.50
CA ASN A 162 12.89 -18.10 8.83
C ASN A 162 12.63 -19.10 7.70
N LEU A 163 11.62 -18.86 6.85
CA LEU A 163 11.32 -19.72 5.69
C LEU A 163 12.22 -19.42 4.47
N ALA A 164 12.93 -18.30 4.49
CA ALA A 164 13.80 -17.86 3.40
C ALA A 164 15.29 -18.14 3.65
N ALA A 165 15.66 -18.56 4.88
CA ALA A 165 17.01 -18.95 5.30
C ALA A 165 17.22 -20.47 5.18
#